data_AF-A0A821W6J1-F1
#
_entry.id   AF-A0A821W6J1-F1
#
_cell.length_a   1.000
_cell.length_b   1.000
_cell.length_c   1.000
_cell.angle_alpha   90.00
_cell.angle_beta   90.00
_cell.angle_gamma   90.00
#
_symmetry.space_group_name_H-M   'P 1'
#
loop_
_entity.id
_entity.type
_entity.pdbx_description
1 polymer ?
#
loop_
_entity_poly.entity_id
_entity_poly.type
_entity_poly.pdbx_seq_one_letter_code
_entity_poly.pdbx_strand_id
1 'polypeptide(L)'
;DVGMPAEFIIKLQQMFKDLKLNRDMNEEFRTVCPSSRNNNTMMDSFSFKILSAAAWPHPGDKIDVSLPAQIEDVLPEIEEFYKKKHSGRKLTWYHTVSNGQLTFTSKNGKYDLDVSTLQASVLFSWNHRPTNKLTFSELKLATNIPEIELKKTLWSLISFAKLKQQLIYYEPHVESYQDLNEMSLFWINYDFTIIRAGKIQTRGHINMIQRLQLNTEKGREEENEEIMFLRGERTKEAIVKIMKTRQRMNNAQLQTELIEILKNMFVPSKKLIKEMIEWLIDHRYMARSETNISEYVYVA
;
A
#
# COMPACT_ATOMS: atom_id res chain seq x y z
N ASP A 1 -28.17 15.17 -6.04
CA ASP A 1 -27.69 14.17 -5.07
C ASP A 1 -26.79 13.16 -5.74
N VAL A 2 -25.47 13.31 -5.57
CA VAL A 2 -24.50 12.34 -6.08
C VAL A 2 -24.53 11.16 -5.12
N GLY A 3 -25.45 10.22 -5.35
CA GLY A 3 -25.63 9.02 -4.54
C GLY A 3 -24.46 8.07 -4.73
N MET A 4 -23.38 8.28 -3.97
CA MET A 4 -22.26 7.34 -3.92
C MET A 4 -22.76 5.95 -3.51
N PRO A 5 -22.19 4.86 -4.06
CA PRO A 5 -22.63 3.51 -3.72
C PRO A 5 -22.53 3.27 -2.21
N ALA A 6 -23.58 2.70 -1.61
CA ALA A 6 -23.66 2.48 -0.16
C ALA A 6 -22.47 1.67 0.38
N GLU A 7 -21.97 0.71 -0.40
CA GLU A 7 -20.79 -0.09 -0.04
C GLU A 7 -19.52 0.73 0.11
N PHE A 8 -19.31 1.72 -0.75
CA PHE A 8 -18.17 2.63 -0.65
C PHE A 8 -18.24 3.45 0.64
N ILE A 9 -19.44 3.93 0.97
CA ILE A 9 -19.69 4.66 2.22
C ILE A 9 -19.44 3.76 3.43
N ILE A 10 -19.90 2.50 3.40
CA ILE A 10 -19.69 1.53 4.47
C ILE A 10 -18.19 1.24 4.67
N LYS A 11 -17.43 1.03 3.58
CA LYS A 11 -15.97 0.85 3.65
C LYS A 11 -15.29 2.07 4.28
N LEU A 12 -15.61 3.28 3.83
CA LEU A 12 -15.07 4.51 4.41
C LEU A 12 -15.42 4.67 5.90
N GLN A 13 -16.66 4.40 6.29
CA GLN A 13 -17.07 4.42 7.70
C GLN A 13 -16.26 3.42 8.53
N GLN A 14 -16.03 2.22 8.00
CA GLN A 14 -15.21 1.21 8.65
C GLN A 14 -13.74 1.67 8.76
N MET A 15 -13.18 2.34 7.76
CA MET A 15 -11.84 2.92 7.83
C MET A 15 -11.71 3.94 8.97
N PHE A 16 -12.68 4.84 9.14
CA PHE A 16 -12.69 5.78 10.27
C PHE A 16 -12.84 5.09 11.62
N LYS A 17 -13.66 4.05 11.69
CA LYS A 17 -13.83 3.24 12.90
C LYS A 17 -12.52 2.54 13.28
N ASP A 18 -11.82 1.96 12.31
CA ASP A 18 -10.51 1.33 12.51
C ASP A 18 -9.49 2.35 13.02
N LEU A 19 -9.44 3.56 12.46
CA LEU A 19 -8.52 4.61 12.93
C LEU A 19 -8.78 5.01 14.39
N LYS A 20 -10.05 5.12 14.79
CA LYS A 20 -10.41 5.43 16.18
C LYS A 20 -10.01 4.30 17.12
N LEU A 21 -10.34 3.06 16.75
CA LEU A 21 -10.02 1.86 17.54
C LEU A 21 -8.51 1.69 17.71
N ASN A 22 -7.72 2.00 16.68
CA ASN A 22 -6.26 1.97 16.77
C ASN A 22 -5.70 2.95 17.80
N ARG A 23 -6.28 4.14 17.95
CA ARG A 23 -5.83 5.10 18.97
C ARG A 23 -5.98 4.50 20.37
N ASP A 24 -7.17 3.97 20.66
CA ASP A 24 -7.48 3.38 21.97
C ASP A 24 -6.62 2.12 22.22
N MET A 25 -6.37 1.31 21.18
CA MET A 25 -5.47 0.16 21.27
C MET A 25 -4.01 0.53 21.53
N ASN A 26 -3.50 1.59 20.91
CA ASN A 26 -2.13 2.07 21.14
C ASN A 26 -1.96 2.60 22.57
N GLU A 27 -2.96 3.33 23.10
CA GLU A 27 -2.95 3.79 24.48
C GLU A 27 -2.95 2.60 25.46
N GLU A 28 -3.78 1.60 25.21
CA GLU A 28 -3.83 0.41 26.06
C GLU A 28 -2.59 -0.47 25.94
N PHE A 29 -1.98 -0.56 24.75
CA PHE A 29 -0.70 -1.27 24.59
C PHE A 29 0.39 -0.65 25.45
N ARG A 30 0.46 0.70 25.51
CA ARG A 30 1.43 1.42 26.36
C ARG A 30 1.20 1.19 27.86
N THR A 31 -0.05 1.00 28.30
CA THR A 31 -0.34 0.73 29.72
C THR A 31 -0.13 -0.73 30.11
N VAL A 32 -0.45 -1.67 29.21
CA VAL A 32 -0.34 -3.12 29.44
C VAL A 32 1.10 -3.61 29.28
N CYS A 33 1.91 -2.94 28.47
CA CYS A 33 3.35 -3.16 28.39
C CYS A 33 4.12 -2.01 29.07
N PRO A 34 4.04 -1.86 30.41
CA PRO A 34 4.71 -0.77 31.10
C PRO A 34 6.20 -1.07 31.20
N SER A 35 7.02 -0.58 30.26
CA SER A 35 8.50 -0.46 30.34
C SER A 35 9.25 -1.57 31.11
N SER A 36 8.75 -2.80 31.07
CA SER A 36 9.16 -3.84 32.01
C SER A 36 10.29 -4.61 31.38
N ARG A 37 11.47 -3.98 31.41
CA ARG A 37 12.72 -4.60 31.88
C ARG A 37 13.95 -3.72 31.78
N ASN A 38 13.91 -2.59 31.06
CA ASN A 38 15.01 -1.63 30.99
C ASN A 38 14.44 -0.29 30.52
N ASN A 39 15.07 0.83 30.87
CA ASN A 39 14.74 2.20 30.44
C ASN A 39 14.70 2.38 28.89
N ASN A 40 13.76 1.72 28.21
CA ASN A 40 13.59 1.77 26.77
C ASN A 40 12.48 2.78 26.46
N THR A 41 12.88 4.05 26.37
CA THR A 41 12.11 5.17 25.77
C THR A 41 11.61 4.89 24.34
N MET A 42 12.00 3.74 23.75
CA MET A 42 11.58 3.28 22.42
C MET A 42 10.13 2.77 22.38
N MET A 43 9.62 2.11 23.44
CA MET A 43 8.24 1.57 23.41
C MET A 43 7.20 2.69 23.36
N ASP A 44 7.44 3.80 24.06
CA ASP A 44 6.56 4.99 24.03
C ASP A 44 6.57 5.71 22.68
N SER A 45 7.63 5.50 21.89
CA SER A 45 7.82 6.08 20.56
C SER A 45 7.23 5.22 19.45
N PHE A 46 6.82 3.98 19.76
CA PHE A 46 6.23 3.06 18.80
C PHE A 46 4.70 3.26 18.69
N SER A 47 4.17 3.18 17.47
CA SER A 47 2.74 3.28 17.19
C SER A 47 2.39 2.32 16.08
N PHE A 48 1.35 1.51 16.28
CA PHE A 48 0.88 0.54 15.28
C PHE A 48 -0.52 0.89 14.77
N LYS A 49 -0.84 0.40 13.57
CA LYS A 49 -2.18 0.49 12.99
C LYS A 49 -2.61 -0.87 12.48
N ILE A 50 -3.59 -1.47 13.14
CA ILE A 50 -4.24 -2.72 12.75
C ILE A 50 -5.51 -2.37 12.01
N LEU A 51 -5.53 -2.68 10.73
CA LEU A 51 -6.57 -2.27 9.78
C LEU A 51 -7.31 -3.50 9.26
N SER A 52 -8.62 -3.37 9.02
CA SER A 52 -9.40 -4.47 8.46
C SER A 52 -9.14 -4.65 6.97
N ALA A 53 -8.67 -5.83 6.56
CA ALA A 53 -8.33 -6.11 5.16
C ALA A 53 -9.51 -5.95 4.18
N ALA A 54 -10.76 -6.03 4.66
CA ALA A 54 -11.95 -5.89 3.81
C ALA A 54 -12.34 -4.44 3.50
N ALA A 55 -11.95 -3.48 4.34
CA ALA A 55 -12.34 -2.08 4.19
C ALA A 55 -11.22 -1.21 3.58
N TRP A 56 -9.96 -1.58 3.80
CA TRP A 56 -8.81 -0.84 3.31
C TRP A 56 -8.34 -1.36 1.95
N PRO A 57 -7.90 -0.47 1.03
CA PRO A 57 -7.28 -0.90 -0.23
C PRO A 57 -6.07 -1.78 0.05
N HIS A 58 -5.87 -2.82 -0.77
CA HIS A 58 -4.69 -3.67 -0.67
C HIS A 58 -3.45 -2.84 -1.03
N PRO A 59 -2.46 -2.71 -0.13
CA PRO A 59 -1.26 -1.89 -0.36
C PRO A 59 -0.23 -2.56 -1.30
N GLY A 60 -0.68 -3.51 -2.13
CA GLY A 60 0.14 -4.39 -2.95
C GLY A 60 0.63 -5.64 -2.23
N ASP A 61 1.59 -6.32 -2.85
CA ASP A 61 2.17 -7.56 -2.36
C ASP A 61 2.94 -7.40 -1.05
N LYS A 62 2.94 -8.45 -0.24
CA LYS A 62 3.79 -8.52 0.94
C LYS A 62 5.25 -8.52 0.50
N ILE A 63 6.02 -7.60 1.04
CA ILE A 63 7.47 -7.53 0.85
C ILE A 63 8.15 -8.05 2.11
N ASP A 64 9.02 -9.04 1.95
CA ASP A 64 9.91 -9.48 3.02
C ASP A 64 11.06 -8.49 3.14
N VAL A 65 11.32 -8.03 4.37
CA VAL A 65 12.32 -7.00 4.67
C VAL A 65 12.99 -7.38 5.97
N SER A 66 14.33 -7.32 6.01
CA SER A 66 15.11 -7.41 7.23
C SER A 66 14.97 -6.09 8.00
N LEU A 67 14.22 -6.12 9.09
CA LEU A 67 13.97 -4.93 9.91
C LEU A 67 15.15 -4.69 10.87
N PRO A 68 15.34 -3.44 11.31
CA PRO A 68 16.18 -3.17 12.47
C PRO A 68 15.72 -3.95 13.70
N ALA A 69 16.66 -4.48 14.49
CA ALA A 69 16.37 -5.25 15.70
C ALA A 69 15.41 -4.51 16.66
N GLN A 70 15.54 -3.19 16.77
CA GLN A 70 14.67 -2.35 17.60
C GLN A 70 13.19 -2.41 17.20
N ILE A 71 12.90 -2.69 15.93
CA ILE A 71 11.53 -2.86 15.42
C ILE A 71 11.13 -4.33 15.52
N GLU A 72 12.02 -5.25 15.14
CA GLU A 72 11.77 -6.69 15.14
C GLU A 72 11.40 -7.24 16.52
N ASP A 73 12.03 -6.73 17.58
CA ASP A 73 11.76 -7.12 18.97
C ASP A 73 10.32 -6.77 19.42
N VAL A 74 9.73 -5.70 18.86
CA VAL A 74 8.42 -5.18 19.28
C VAL A 74 7.26 -5.87 18.55
N LEU A 75 7.48 -6.38 17.34
CA LEU A 75 6.44 -7.08 16.56
C LEU A 75 5.79 -8.26 17.31
N PRO A 76 6.55 -9.21 17.92
CA PRO A 76 5.93 -10.34 18.61
C PRO A 76 5.13 -9.90 19.84
N GLU A 77 5.54 -8.83 20.53
CA GLU A 77 4.80 -8.28 21.67
C GLU A 77 3.43 -7.76 21.24
N ILE A 78 3.35 -7.09 20.08
CA ILE A 78 2.09 -6.61 19.50
C ILE A 78 1.21 -7.79 19.06
N GLU A 79 1.79 -8.82 18.45
CA GLU A 79 1.05 -10.02 18.06
C GLU A 79 0.44 -10.73 19.28
N GLU A 80 1.22 -10.87 20.37
CA GLU A 80 0.72 -11.48 21.61
C GLU A 80 -0.38 -10.64 22.25
N PHE A 81 -0.19 -9.33 22.34
CA PHE A 81 -1.20 -8.39 22.83
C PHE A 81 -2.50 -8.48 22.02
N TYR A 82 -2.40 -8.52 20.68
CA TYR A 82 -3.57 -8.61 19.82
C TYR A 82 -4.28 -9.95 19.95
N LYS A 83 -3.52 -11.05 19.99
CA LYS A 83 -4.04 -12.42 20.11
C LYS A 83 -4.80 -12.63 21.42
N LYS A 84 -4.34 -12.04 22.52
CA LYS A 84 -5.04 -12.09 23.82
C LYS A 84 -6.44 -11.49 23.76
N LYS A 85 -6.64 -10.44 22.96
CA LYS A 85 -7.94 -9.74 22.84
C LYS A 85 -8.83 -10.28 21.72
N HIS A 86 -8.21 -10.74 20.63
CA HIS A 86 -8.91 -11.14 19.42
C HIS A 86 -8.49 -12.55 19.00
N SER A 87 -9.09 -13.55 19.66
CA SER A 87 -8.91 -14.95 19.28
C SER A 87 -9.42 -15.22 17.87
N GLY A 88 -8.65 -15.98 17.08
CA GLY A 88 -9.03 -16.38 15.72
C GLY A 88 -8.70 -15.36 14.63
N ARG A 89 -8.00 -14.27 14.94
CA ARG A 89 -7.46 -13.33 13.95
C ARG A 89 -5.96 -13.53 13.75
N LYS A 90 -5.50 -13.28 12.52
CA LYS A 90 -4.08 -13.31 12.15
C LYS A 90 -3.67 -11.92 11.67
N LEU A 91 -2.53 -11.43 12.14
CA LEU A 91 -1.95 -10.17 11.67
C LEU A 91 -1.05 -10.43 10.45
N THR A 92 -1.09 -9.51 9.50
CA THR A 92 -0.20 -9.46 8.34
C THR A 92 0.47 -8.10 8.34
N TRP A 93 1.80 -8.09 8.36
CA TRP A 93 2.59 -6.86 8.42
C TRP A 93 2.85 -6.32 7.02
N TYR A 94 2.54 -5.03 6.82
CA TYR A 94 2.80 -4.30 5.57
C TYR A 94 3.83 -3.20 5.82
N HIS A 95 5.11 -3.52 5.63
CA HIS A 95 6.22 -2.59 5.86
C HIS A 95 6.33 -1.49 4.80
N THR A 96 5.71 -1.67 3.63
CA THR A 96 5.68 -0.67 2.54
C THR A 96 4.96 0.62 2.94
N VAL A 97 3.87 0.50 3.70
CA VAL A 97 3.08 1.64 4.20
C VAL A 97 3.56 2.16 5.55
N SER A 98 4.45 1.42 6.20
CA SER A 98 5.02 1.79 7.50
C SER A 98 6.10 2.86 7.35
N ASN A 99 6.17 3.74 8.34
CA ASN A 99 7.12 4.84 8.39
C ASN A 99 7.57 5.10 9.83
N GLY A 100 8.63 5.87 9.98
CA GLY A 100 9.17 6.25 11.27
C GLY A 100 10.09 7.45 11.17
N GLN A 101 10.48 7.98 12.33
CA GLN A 101 11.43 9.07 12.42
C GLN A 101 12.78 8.55 12.92
N LEU A 102 13.86 8.90 12.22
CA LEU A 102 15.22 8.55 12.58
C LEU A 102 16.03 9.81 12.85
N THR A 103 16.86 9.80 13.90
CA THR A 103 17.85 10.85 14.13
C THR A 103 19.16 10.50 13.43
N PHE A 104 19.48 11.22 12.37
CA PHE A 104 20.75 11.12 11.66
C PHE A 104 21.79 12.05 12.26
N THR A 105 22.91 11.49 12.72
CA THR A 105 24.03 12.25 13.29
C THR A 105 25.11 12.43 12.22
N SER A 106 25.23 13.66 11.75
CA SER A 106 26.27 14.14 10.83
C SER A 106 27.40 14.83 11.61
N LYS A 107 28.54 15.11 10.98
CA LYS A 107 29.60 15.93 11.60
C LYS A 107 29.11 17.36 11.89
N ASN A 108 28.16 17.83 11.10
CA ASN A 108 27.69 19.22 11.14
C ASN A 108 26.44 19.42 11.99
N GLY A 109 25.84 18.35 12.53
CA GLY A 109 24.59 18.44 13.27
C GLY A 109 23.83 17.13 13.44
N LYS A 110 22.67 17.24 14.11
CA LYS A 110 21.71 16.13 14.26
C LYS A 110 20.41 16.48 13.55
N TYR A 111 19.95 15.59 12.69
CA TYR A 111 18.79 15.83 11.84
C TYR A 111 17.74 14.75 12.06
N ASP A 112 16.48 15.16 12.18
CA ASP A 112 15.37 14.23 12.31
C ASP A 112 14.78 13.99 10.92
N LEU A 113 14.76 12.72 10.52
CA LEU A 113 14.41 12.25 9.20
C LEU A 113 13.15 11.39 9.29
N ASP A 114 12.03 11.84 8.70
CA ASP A 114 10.90 10.95 8.50
C ASP A 114 11.19 10.08 7.27
N VAL A 115 11.19 8.77 7.47
CA VAL A 115 11.56 7.77 6.47
C VAL A 115 10.53 6.65 6.43
N SER A 116 10.41 5.98 5.27
CA SER A 116 9.69 4.71 5.20
C SER A 116 10.47 3.60 5.90
N THR A 117 9.81 2.52 6.29
CA THR A 117 10.50 1.36 6.89
C THR A 117 11.53 0.74 5.94
N LEU A 118 11.30 0.78 4.63
CA LEU A 118 12.28 0.34 3.62
C LEU A 118 13.53 1.23 3.64
N GLN A 119 13.35 2.56 3.63
CA GLN A 119 14.45 3.52 3.74
C GLN A 119 15.21 3.35 5.06
N ALA A 120 14.51 3.13 6.16
CA ALA A 120 15.11 2.87 7.46
C ALA A 120 15.99 1.62 7.43
N SER A 121 15.49 0.51 6.88
CA SER A 121 16.24 -0.75 6.78
C SER A 121 17.53 -0.59 5.96
N VAL A 122 17.46 0.18 4.87
CA VAL A 122 18.64 0.55 4.06
C VAL A 122 19.63 1.38 4.88
N LEU A 123 19.20 2.47 5.53
CA LEU A 123 20.08 3.33 6.32
C LEU A 123 20.73 2.60 7.51
N PHE A 124 20.02 1.68 8.15
CA PHE A 124 20.54 0.89 9.27
C PHE A 124 21.67 -0.06 8.87
N SER A 125 21.80 -0.39 7.57
CA SER A 125 22.91 -1.21 7.06
C SER A 125 24.29 -0.57 7.32
N TRP A 126 24.35 0.76 7.47
CA TRP A 126 25.59 1.48 7.80
C TRP A 126 25.85 1.64 9.31
N ASN A 127 24.92 1.28 10.20
CA ASN A 127 25.11 1.50 11.65
C ASN A 127 26.31 0.72 12.22
N HIS A 128 26.57 -0.49 11.71
CA HIS A 128 27.72 -1.29 12.10
C HIS A 128 28.96 -1.04 11.24
N ARG A 129 28.83 -0.28 10.14
CA ARG A 129 29.88 -0.04 9.12
C ARG A 129 29.80 1.38 8.57
N PRO A 130 30.00 2.43 9.40
CA PRO A 130 29.70 3.81 9.03
C PRO A 130 30.52 4.30 7.83
N THR A 131 31.80 3.94 7.74
CA THR A 131 32.72 4.44 6.70
C THR A 131 32.77 3.60 5.43
N ASN A 132 32.04 2.48 5.38
CA ASN A 132 32.16 1.54 4.27
C ASN A 132 31.28 1.95 3.08
N LYS A 133 31.82 1.80 1.88
CA LYS A 133 31.02 1.77 0.65
C LYS A 133 30.38 0.39 0.55
N LEU A 134 29.07 0.35 0.36
CA LEU A 134 28.30 -0.89 0.18
C LEU A 134 27.85 -0.98 -1.27
N THR A 135 27.98 -2.15 -1.87
CA THR A 135 27.44 -2.44 -3.21
C THR A 135 25.93 -2.63 -3.16
N PHE A 136 25.27 -2.49 -4.31
CA PHE A 136 23.85 -2.81 -4.45
C PHE A 136 23.55 -4.27 -4.04
N SER A 137 24.42 -5.21 -4.43
CA SER A 137 24.27 -6.63 -4.08
C SER A 137 24.34 -6.87 -2.57
N GLU A 138 25.28 -6.23 -1.88
CA GLU A 138 25.38 -6.30 -0.41
C GLU A 138 24.15 -5.71 0.29
N LEU A 139 23.64 -4.58 -0.20
CA LEU A 139 22.43 -3.96 0.34
C LEU A 139 21.19 -4.83 0.12
N LYS A 140 21.09 -5.49 -1.04
CA LYS A 140 20.02 -6.45 -1.36
C LYS A 140 20.04 -7.63 -0.38
N LEU A 141 21.21 -8.19 -0.11
CA LEU A 141 21.37 -9.28 0.87
C LEU A 141 21.11 -8.83 2.31
N ALA A 142 21.58 -7.65 2.70
CA ALA A 142 21.41 -7.14 4.07
C ALA A 142 19.93 -6.81 4.39
N THR A 143 19.23 -6.20 3.43
CA THR A 143 17.86 -5.70 3.64
C THR A 143 16.78 -6.69 3.22
N ASN A 144 17.12 -7.71 2.42
CA ASN A 144 16.21 -8.67 1.81
C ASN A 144 15.09 -8.04 0.95
N ILE A 145 15.24 -6.77 0.55
CA ILE A 145 14.23 -6.05 -0.24
C ILE A 145 14.33 -6.50 -1.71
N PRO A 146 13.20 -6.75 -2.41
CA PRO A 146 13.19 -7.02 -3.84
C PRO A 146 13.85 -5.92 -4.65
N GLU A 147 14.54 -6.31 -5.73
CA GLU A 147 15.40 -5.41 -6.50
C GLU A 147 14.70 -4.13 -6.99
N ILE A 148 13.47 -4.26 -7.50
CA ILE A 148 12.70 -3.14 -8.02
C ILE A 148 12.43 -2.10 -6.91
N GLU A 149 12.01 -2.56 -5.73
CA GLU A 149 11.70 -1.70 -4.60
C GLU A 149 12.96 -1.16 -3.93
N LEU A 150 14.04 -1.93 -3.92
CA LEU A 150 15.34 -1.46 -3.43
C LEU A 150 15.90 -0.35 -4.31
N LYS A 151 15.85 -0.49 -5.65
CA LYS A 151 16.28 0.56 -6.60
C LYS A 151 15.49 1.85 -6.39
N LYS A 152 14.16 1.77 -6.26
CA LYS A 152 13.31 2.93 -5.97
C LYS A 152 13.62 3.56 -4.61
N THR A 153 13.82 2.73 -3.58
CA THR A 153 14.14 3.18 -2.22
C THR A 153 15.49 3.90 -2.21
N LEU A 154 16.53 3.34 -2.81
CA LEU A 154 17.85 3.96 -2.92
C LEU A 154 17.78 5.27 -3.70
N TRP A 155 17.07 5.27 -4.83
CA TRP A 155 16.87 6.49 -5.62
C TRP A 155 16.26 7.63 -4.81
N SER A 156 15.28 7.33 -3.94
CA SER A 156 14.68 8.36 -3.08
C SER A 156 15.63 8.93 -2.01
N LEU A 157 16.65 8.17 -1.60
CA LEU A 157 17.67 8.61 -0.64
C LEU A 157 18.82 9.38 -1.31
N ILE A 158 19.04 9.11 -2.59
CA ILE A 158 20.15 9.64 -3.40
C ILE A 158 19.75 10.88 -4.19
N SER A 159 18.52 10.94 -4.70
CA SER A 159 18.04 11.99 -5.59
C SER A 159 16.78 12.64 -5.03
N PHE A 160 16.89 13.19 -3.82
CA PHE A 160 15.79 13.91 -3.21
C PHE A 160 15.75 15.36 -3.69
N ALA A 161 14.76 15.69 -4.52
CA ALA A 161 14.67 16.96 -5.24
C ALA A 161 14.63 18.22 -4.35
N LYS A 162 14.19 18.11 -3.10
CA LYS A 162 14.11 19.26 -2.18
C LYS A 162 15.39 19.49 -1.36
N LEU A 163 16.36 18.57 -1.43
CA LEU A 163 17.60 18.65 -0.68
C LEU A 163 18.74 19.15 -1.59
N LYS A 164 19.48 20.14 -1.08
CA LYS A 164 20.69 20.64 -1.76
C LYS A 164 21.88 19.68 -1.63
N GLN A 165 21.91 18.92 -0.53
CA GLN A 165 22.89 17.88 -0.28
C GLN A 165 22.15 16.58 0.00
N GLN A 166 22.59 15.51 -0.64
CA GLN A 166 21.97 14.19 -0.53
C GLN A 166 22.55 13.44 0.67
N LEU A 167 21.77 12.52 1.24
CA LEU A 167 22.21 11.73 2.40
C LEU A 167 23.13 10.58 2.00
N ILE A 168 22.91 10.01 0.82
CA ILE A 168 23.71 8.92 0.28
C ILE A 168 24.36 9.40 -1.01
N TYR A 169 25.68 9.19 -1.09
CA TYR A 169 26.42 9.32 -2.33
C TYR A 169 26.56 7.96 -3.00
N TYR A 170 26.73 7.98 -4.31
CA TYR A 170 26.74 6.77 -5.11
C TYR A 170 27.64 6.90 -6.34
N GLU A 171 28.07 5.75 -6.86
CA GLU A 171 28.92 5.62 -8.05
C GLU A 171 28.58 4.30 -8.77
N PRO A 172 28.44 4.26 -10.12
CA PRO A 172 28.53 5.37 -11.08
C PRO A 172 27.32 6.32 -11.01
N HIS A 173 27.50 7.55 -11.49
CA HIS A 173 26.40 8.53 -11.58
C HIS A 173 25.40 8.09 -12.66
N VAL A 174 24.13 8.00 -12.30
CA VAL A 174 23.05 7.58 -13.20
C VAL A 174 21.87 8.53 -13.09
N GLU A 175 21.15 8.74 -14.19
CA GLU A 175 20.00 9.68 -14.23
C GLU A 175 18.67 9.01 -13.84
N SER A 176 18.64 7.68 -13.80
CA SER A 176 17.45 6.88 -13.45
C SER A 176 17.79 5.73 -12.51
N TYR A 177 16.81 5.34 -11.69
CA TYR A 177 16.91 4.18 -10.79
C TYR A 177 17.03 2.84 -11.54
N GLN A 178 16.61 2.79 -12.81
CA GLN A 178 16.66 1.58 -13.63
C GLN A 178 18.09 1.21 -14.02
N ASP A 179 18.96 2.22 -14.16
CA ASP A 179 20.36 2.08 -14.59
C ASP A 179 21.31 1.71 -13.43
N LEU A 180 20.76 1.54 -12.21
CA LEU A 180 21.53 1.04 -11.08
C LEU A 180 21.90 -0.42 -11.29
N ASN A 181 23.20 -0.71 -11.17
CA ASN A 181 23.77 -2.03 -11.38
C ASN A 181 24.12 -2.69 -10.04
N GLU A 182 24.33 -4.01 -10.05
CA GLU A 182 24.70 -4.75 -8.83
C GLU A 182 26.02 -4.29 -8.20
N MET A 183 26.91 -3.73 -9.02
CA MET A 183 28.21 -3.20 -8.63
C MET A 183 28.18 -1.72 -8.22
N SER A 184 27.02 -1.06 -8.31
CA SER A 184 26.89 0.33 -7.88
C SER A 184 27.22 0.44 -6.39
N LEU A 185 28.11 1.37 -6.05
CA LEU A 185 28.59 1.63 -4.69
C LEU A 185 27.81 2.77 -4.07
N PHE A 186 27.47 2.64 -2.79
CA PHE A 186 26.72 3.62 -2.00
C PHE A 186 27.43 3.87 -0.67
N TRP A 187 27.44 5.12 -0.21
CA TRP A 187 27.96 5.49 1.12
C TRP A 187 27.28 6.71 1.70
N ILE A 188 27.33 6.82 3.03
CA ILE A 188 26.70 7.90 3.78
C ILE A 188 27.50 9.20 3.64
N ASN A 189 26.79 10.30 3.40
CA ASN A 189 27.33 11.65 3.45
C ASN A 189 27.34 12.18 4.89
N TYR A 190 28.48 12.06 5.58
CA TYR A 190 28.65 12.61 6.93
C TYR A 190 28.90 14.11 6.99
N ASP A 191 29.06 14.77 5.84
CA ASP A 191 29.15 16.23 5.74
C ASP A 191 27.79 16.84 5.34
N PHE A 192 26.72 16.04 5.45
CA PHE A 192 25.35 16.44 5.17
C PHE A 192 24.92 17.60 6.08
N THR A 193 24.36 18.63 5.45
CA THR A 193 23.82 19.81 6.09
C THR A 193 22.48 20.22 5.50
N ILE A 194 21.63 20.76 6.37
CA ILE A 194 20.40 21.43 5.93
C ILE A 194 20.69 22.92 5.78
N ILE A 195 20.53 23.43 4.56
CA ILE A 195 20.68 24.85 4.27
C ILE A 195 19.30 25.49 4.13
N ARG A 196 18.92 26.35 5.08
CA ARG A 196 17.70 27.18 5.00
C ARG A 196 18.10 28.64 4.96
N ALA A 197 17.58 29.38 3.95
CA ALA A 197 17.88 30.80 3.74
C ALA A 197 19.39 31.13 3.76
N GLY A 198 20.23 30.27 3.17
CA GLY A 198 21.67 30.47 3.07
C GLY A 198 22.47 30.16 4.35
N LYS A 199 21.81 29.78 5.45
CA LYS A 199 22.47 29.40 6.71
C LYS A 199 22.43 27.88 6.91
N ILE A 200 23.58 27.33 7.30
CA ILE A 200 23.72 25.93 7.71
C ILE A 200 23.00 25.76 9.04
N GLN A 201 22.07 24.81 9.08
CA GLN A 201 21.35 24.43 10.29
C GLN A 201 22.05 23.22 10.93
N THR A 202 22.32 23.31 12.23
CA THR A 202 22.90 22.20 13.02
C THR A 202 21.82 21.24 13.55
N ARG A 203 20.55 21.64 13.45
CA ARG A 203 19.37 20.80 13.70
C ARG A 203 18.32 21.06 12.65
N GLY A 204 17.53 20.05 12.33
CA GLY A 204 16.39 20.25 11.44
C GLY A 204 15.63 18.97 11.17
N HIS A 205 14.40 19.14 10.72
CA HIS A 205 13.48 18.06 10.37
C HIS A 205 13.28 18.01 8.86
N ILE A 206 13.34 16.80 8.30
CA ILE A 206 13.11 16.53 6.88
C ILE A 206 12.20 15.33 6.75
N ASN A 207 11.11 15.50 6.00
CA ASN A 207 10.30 14.37 5.57
C ASN A 207 10.81 13.85 4.21
N MET A 208 11.36 12.64 4.22
CA MET A 208 11.89 11.93 3.05
C MET A 208 10.98 10.81 2.57
N ILE A 209 9.79 10.70 3.15
CA ILE A 209 8.72 9.83 2.66
C ILE A 209 8.20 10.46 1.38
N GLN A 210 8.86 10.13 0.27
CA GLN A 210 8.37 10.48 -1.05
C GLN A 210 7.06 9.73 -1.31
N ARG A 211 6.33 10.13 -2.35
CA ARG A 211 5.19 9.41 -2.94
C ARG A 211 5.50 7.95 -3.38
N LEU A 212 6.59 7.33 -2.91
CA LEU A 212 6.86 5.89 -3.06
C LEU A 212 5.69 5.03 -2.55
N GLN A 213 4.90 5.54 -1.60
CA GLN A 213 3.68 4.89 -1.13
C GLN A 213 2.45 5.13 -2.02
N LEU A 214 2.55 5.94 -3.08
CA LEU A 214 1.44 6.34 -3.93
C LEU A 214 1.65 5.80 -5.36
N ASN A 215 0.83 4.79 -5.68
CA ASN A 215 0.50 4.32 -7.01
C ASN A 215 1.72 4.14 -7.93
N THR A 216 2.40 3.00 -7.77
CA THR A 216 3.19 2.44 -8.87
C THR A 216 2.29 2.33 -10.11
N GLU A 217 2.85 2.48 -11.32
CA GLU A 217 2.08 2.28 -12.55
C GLU A 217 1.39 0.90 -12.56
N LYS A 218 2.07 -0.12 -11.99
CA LYS A 218 1.48 -1.42 -11.65
C LYS A 218 0.25 -1.33 -10.75
N GLY A 219 0.32 -0.60 -9.64
CA GLY A 219 -0.83 -0.43 -8.75
C GLY A 219 -2.01 0.24 -9.44
N ARG A 220 -1.77 1.12 -10.42
CA ARG A 220 -2.84 1.71 -11.24
C ARG A 220 -3.44 0.71 -12.22
N GLU A 221 -2.63 -0.16 -12.82
CA GLU A 221 -3.10 -1.23 -13.70
C GLU A 221 -3.92 -2.25 -12.91
N GLU A 222 -3.42 -2.70 -11.77
CA GLU A 222 -4.12 -3.60 -10.84
C GLU A 222 -5.46 -3.00 -10.37
N GLU A 223 -5.47 -1.72 -9.98
CA GLU A 223 -6.70 -1.02 -9.60
C GLU A 223 -7.69 -0.95 -10.77
N ASN A 224 -7.21 -0.68 -11.99
CA ASN A 224 -8.07 -0.68 -13.17
C ASN A 224 -8.63 -2.07 -13.49
N GLU A 225 -7.82 -3.12 -13.36
CA GLU A 225 -8.25 -4.51 -13.55
C GLU A 225 -9.31 -4.91 -12.51
N GLU A 226 -9.10 -4.55 -11.24
CA GLU A 226 -10.07 -4.79 -10.16
C GLU A 226 -11.38 -4.04 -10.41
N ILE A 227 -11.31 -2.77 -10.85
CA ILE A 227 -12.49 -2.00 -11.25
C ILE A 227 -13.22 -2.66 -12.41
N MET A 228 -12.50 -3.14 -13.43
CA MET A 228 -13.12 -3.83 -14.58
C MET A 228 -13.76 -5.15 -14.17
N PHE A 229 -13.11 -5.92 -13.30
CA PHE A 229 -13.65 -7.13 -12.72
C PHE A 229 -14.95 -6.85 -11.94
N LEU A 230 -14.94 -5.87 -11.04
CA LEU A 230 -16.11 -5.44 -10.27
C LEU A 230 -17.26 -4.96 -11.17
N ARG A 231 -16.95 -4.23 -12.25
CA ARG A 231 -17.96 -3.83 -13.25
C ARG A 231 -18.56 -5.05 -13.95
N GLY A 232 -17.75 -6.06 -14.25
CA GLY A 232 -18.22 -7.35 -14.77
C GLY A 232 -19.20 -8.03 -13.82
N GLU A 233 -18.79 -8.25 -12.56
CA GLU A 233 -19.62 -8.90 -11.54
C GLU A 233 -20.93 -8.15 -11.27
N ARG A 234 -20.89 -6.82 -11.17
CA ARG A 234 -22.09 -5.98 -11.02
C ARG A 234 -23.03 -6.06 -12.21
N THR A 235 -22.46 -6.15 -13.40
CA THR A 235 -23.23 -6.32 -14.63
C THR A 235 -23.94 -7.69 -14.61
N LYS A 236 -23.24 -8.77 -14.23
CA LYS A 236 -23.82 -10.11 -14.08
C LYS A 236 -24.95 -10.11 -13.06
N GLU A 237 -24.72 -9.56 -11.87
CA GLU A 237 -25.71 -9.47 -10.79
C GLU A 237 -26.97 -8.73 -11.25
N ALA A 238 -26.80 -7.57 -11.90
CA ALA A 238 -27.91 -6.77 -12.41
C ALA A 238 -28.70 -7.50 -13.50
N ILE A 239 -28.03 -8.17 -14.44
CA ILE A 239 -28.70 -8.98 -15.49
C ILE A 239 -29.50 -10.12 -14.85
N VAL A 240 -28.92 -10.86 -13.91
CA VAL A 240 -29.63 -11.95 -13.21
C VAL A 240 -30.85 -11.42 -12.45
N LYS A 241 -30.74 -10.26 -11.79
CA LYS A 241 -31.86 -9.62 -11.09
C LYS A 241 -33.02 -9.24 -12.02
N ILE A 242 -32.71 -8.66 -13.19
CA ILE A 242 -33.71 -8.33 -14.22
C ILE A 242 -34.36 -9.61 -14.75
N MET A 243 -33.54 -10.58 -15.18
CA MET A 243 -34.00 -11.83 -15.79
C MET A 243 -34.84 -12.67 -14.82
N LYS A 244 -34.47 -12.72 -13.54
CA LYS A 244 -35.25 -13.43 -12.51
C LYS A 244 -36.65 -12.82 -12.31
N THR A 245 -36.79 -11.51 -12.49
CA THR A 245 -38.07 -10.80 -12.33
C THR A 245 -38.94 -10.94 -13.58
N ARG A 246 -38.34 -10.84 -14.76
CA ARG A 246 -39.05 -10.75 -16.05
C ARG A 246 -39.23 -12.10 -16.74
N GLN A 247 -38.40 -13.09 -16.42
CA GLN A 247 -38.33 -14.45 -16.98
C GLN A 247 -37.99 -14.52 -18.47
N ARG A 248 -38.47 -13.60 -19.29
CA ARG A 248 -38.14 -13.43 -20.71
C ARG A 248 -37.97 -11.95 -21.06
N MET A 249 -36.95 -11.61 -21.84
CA MET A 249 -36.69 -10.22 -22.22
C MET A 249 -35.87 -10.11 -23.52
N ASN A 250 -36.18 -9.09 -24.33
CA ASN A 250 -35.40 -8.75 -25.53
C ASN A 250 -34.10 -8.01 -25.17
N ASN A 251 -33.03 -8.24 -25.92
CA ASN A 251 -31.72 -7.61 -25.74
C ASN A 251 -31.80 -6.07 -25.62
N ALA A 252 -32.59 -5.39 -26.45
CA ALA A 252 -32.71 -3.92 -26.39
C ALA A 252 -33.34 -3.41 -25.07
N GLN A 253 -34.36 -4.12 -24.59
CA GLN A 253 -35.02 -3.82 -23.31
C GLN A 253 -34.07 -4.12 -22.14
N LEU A 254 -33.37 -5.25 -22.19
CA LEU A 254 -32.39 -5.64 -21.19
C LEU A 254 -31.28 -4.59 -21.06
N GLN A 255 -30.73 -4.10 -22.17
CA GLN A 255 -29.71 -3.05 -22.15
C GLN A 255 -30.23 -1.76 -21.51
N THR A 256 -31.48 -1.38 -21.79
CA THR A 256 -32.06 -0.14 -21.28
C THR A 256 -32.28 -0.22 -19.75
N GLU A 257 -32.91 -1.30 -19.27
CA GLU A 257 -33.11 -1.52 -17.83
C GLU A 257 -31.77 -1.68 -17.09
N LEU A 258 -30.79 -2.36 -17.70
CA LEU A 258 -29.46 -2.53 -17.11
C LEU A 258 -28.74 -1.20 -16.91
N ILE A 259 -28.76 -0.32 -17.91
CA ILE A 259 -28.16 1.02 -17.81
C ILE A 259 -28.85 1.81 -16.71
N GLU A 260 -30.18 1.72 -16.58
CA GLU A 260 -30.92 2.45 -15.55
C GLU A 260 -30.55 2.02 -14.12
N ILE A 261 -30.34 0.73 -13.89
CA ILE A 261 -29.89 0.20 -12.59
C ILE A 261 -28.46 0.64 -12.29
N LEU A 262 -27.56 0.59 -13.28
CA LEU A 262 -26.13 0.83 -13.07
C LEU A 262 -25.73 2.31 -13.16
N LYS A 263 -26.59 3.21 -13.64
CA LYS A 263 -26.27 4.64 -13.93
C LYS A 263 -25.58 5.40 -12.80
N ASN A 264 -25.90 5.07 -11.55
CA ASN A 264 -25.32 5.74 -10.37
C ASN A 264 -23.91 5.23 -10.02
N MET A 265 -23.50 4.09 -10.58
CA MET A 265 -22.17 3.51 -10.39
C MET A 265 -21.29 3.71 -11.63
N PHE A 266 -21.76 3.27 -12.80
CA PHE A 266 -21.07 3.39 -14.09
C PHE A 266 -22.02 3.12 -15.26
N VAL A 267 -21.62 3.52 -16.46
CA VAL A 267 -22.32 3.16 -17.70
C VAL A 267 -21.60 1.97 -18.34
N PRO A 268 -22.21 0.76 -18.39
CA PRO A 268 -21.58 -0.42 -18.98
C PRO A 268 -21.41 -0.26 -20.50
N SER A 269 -20.27 -0.72 -21.04
CA SER A 269 -20.04 -0.72 -22.49
C SER A 269 -20.80 -1.88 -23.15
N LYS A 270 -21.20 -1.72 -24.42
CA LYS A 270 -21.86 -2.79 -25.18
C LYS A 270 -21.03 -4.07 -25.25
N LYS A 271 -19.70 -3.94 -25.33
CA LYS A 271 -18.75 -5.06 -25.32
C LYS A 271 -18.84 -5.84 -24.01
N LEU A 272 -18.76 -5.14 -22.87
CA LEU A 272 -18.87 -5.75 -21.55
C LEU A 272 -20.21 -6.47 -21.36
N ILE A 273 -21.33 -5.85 -21.76
CA ILE A 273 -22.66 -6.47 -21.66
C ILE A 273 -22.72 -7.78 -22.43
N LYS A 274 -22.18 -7.79 -23.66
CA LYS A 274 -22.15 -9.00 -24.51
C LYS A 274 -21.34 -10.12 -23.86
N GLU A 275 -20.12 -9.81 -23.40
CA GLU A 275 -19.23 -10.78 -22.74
C GLU A 275 -19.88 -11.37 -21.48
N MET A 276 -20.55 -10.53 -20.66
CA MET A 276 -21.21 -11.00 -19.45
C MET A 276 -22.47 -11.84 -19.75
N ILE A 277 -23.24 -11.52 -20.80
CA ILE A 277 -24.37 -12.34 -21.24
C ILE A 277 -23.89 -13.71 -21.73
N GLU A 278 -22.83 -13.77 -22.53
CA GLU A 278 -22.25 -15.04 -22.99
C GLU A 278 -21.81 -15.90 -21.80
N TRP A 279 -21.11 -15.29 -20.85
CA TRP A 279 -20.73 -15.96 -19.60
C TRP A 279 -21.93 -16.52 -18.83
N LEU A 280 -23.03 -15.75 -18.71
CA LEU A 280 -24.24 -16.18 -18.01
C LEU A 280 -24.98 -17.32 -18.75
N ILE A 281 -24.91 -17.35 -20.08
CA ILE A 281 -25.45 -18.45 -20.89
C ILE A 281 -24.64 -19.73 -20.66
N ASP A 282 -23.31 -19.63 -20.70
CA ASP A 282 -22.41 -20.77 -20.50
C ASP A 282 -22.58 -21.39 -19.09
N HIS A 283 -22.84 -20.56 -18.09
CA HIS A 283 -23.09 -20.98 -16.71
C HIS A 283 -24.57 -21.34 -16.43
N ARG A 284 -25.41 -21.44 -17.46
CA ARG A 284 -26.83 -21.85 -17.40
C ARG A 284 -27.74 -20.97 -16.53
N TYR A 285 -27.40 -19.70 -16.33
CA TYR A 285 -28.31 -18.74 -15.69
C TYR A 285 -29.40 -18.25 -16.66
N MET A 286 -29.11 -18.23 -17.95
CA MET A 286 -30.02 -17.80 -19.01
C MET A 286 -29.77 -18.59 -20.29
N ALA A 287 -30.73 -18.62 -21.19
CA ALA A 287 -30.60 -19.20 -22.52
C ALA A 287 -31.17 -18.26 -23.57
N ARG A 288 -30.74 -18.43 -24.82
CA ARG A 288 -31.38 -17.78 -25.97
C ARG A 288 -32.66 -18.53 -26.31
N SER A 289 -33.71 -17.80 -26.67
CA SER A 289 -34.94 -18.40 -27.16
C SER A 289 -34.68 -19.17 -28.46
N GLU A 290 -35.31 -20.34 -28.62
CA GLU A 290 -35.18 -21.18 -29.83
C GLU A 290 -35.78 -20.51 -31.07
N THR A 291 -36.73 -19.58 -30.88
CA THR A 291 -37.44 -18.89 -31.96
C THR A 291 -36.83 -17.55 -32.33
N ASN A 292 -36.13 -16.88 -31.40
CA ASN A 292 -35.55 -15.56 -31.62
C ASN A 292 -34.22 -15.39 -30.88
N ILE A 293 -33.15 -15.21 -31.64
CA ILE A 293 -31.77 -15.03 -31.13
C ILE A 293 -31.64 -13.76 -30.27
N SER A 294 -32.54 -12.78 -30.45
CA SER A 294 -32.54 -11.51 -29.71
C SER A 294 -33.28 -11.57 -28.37
N GLU A 295 -33.95 -12.69 -28.07
CA GLU A 295 -34.70 -12.90 -26.85
C GLU A 295 -33.96 -13.85 -25.91
N TYR A 296 -33.89 -13.46 -24.64
CA TYR A 296 -33.30 -14.26 -23.58
C TYR A 296 -34.38 -14.79 -22.64
N VAL A 297 -34.16 -16.00 -22.14
CA VAL A 297 -35.02 -16.70 -21.17
C VAL A 297 -34.19 -17.03 -19.93
N TYR A 298 -34.74 -16.83 -18.75
CA TYR A 298 -34.11 -17.22 -17.48
C TYR A 298 -34.27 -18.72 -17.25
N VAL A 299 -33.20 -19.41 -16.83
CA VAL A 299 -33.15 -20.89 -16.80
C VAL A 299 -32.83 -21.45 -15.40
N ALA A 300 -32.42 -20.60 -14.46
CA ALA A 300 -32.04 -20.99 -13.10
C ALA A 300 -33.18 -20.97 -12.08
#